data_AF-A0A924CA92-F1
#
_entry.id   AF-A0A924CA92-F1
#
_cell.length_a   1.000
_cell.length_b   1.000
_cell.length_c   1.000
_cell.angle_alpha   90.00
_cell.angle_beta   90.00
_cell.angle_gamma   90.00
#
_symmetry.space_group_name_H-M   'P 1'
#
loop_
_entity.id
_entity.type
_entity.pdbx_description
1 polymer ?
#
loop_
_entity_poly.entity_id
_entity_poly.type
_entity_poly.pdbx_seq_one_letter_code
_entity_poly.pdbx_strand_id
1 'polypeptide(L)' 'MKKVSFLLCFLIISFVGQSQVLDTLIDVGGHRLHFNITKGEGVPILFESGGGDNGSIWNDLRKNLKDSIGTTLITYDRA' A
#
# COMPACT_ATOMS: atom_id res chain seq x y z
N MET A 1 16.55 -6.74 35.04
CA MET A 1 15.89 -5.50 34.58
C MET A 1 16.12 -5.20 33.09
N LYS A 2 17.37 -5.15 32.60
CA LYS A 2 17.67 -4.85 31.18
C LYS A 2 17.02 -5.81 30.16
N LYS A 3 16.97 -7.12 30.46
CA LYS A 3 16.33 -8.14 29.60
C LYS A 3 14.82 -7.97 29.47
N VAL A 4 14.15 -7.60 30.57
CA VAL A 4 12.70 -7.32 30.58
C VAL A 4 12.39 -6.04 29.79
N SER A 5 13.21 -5.01 29.94
CA SER A 5 13.09 -3.77 29.16
C SER A 5 13.26 -4.00 27.66
N PHE A 6 14.21 -4.87 27.26
CA PHE A 6 14.41 -5.21 25.85
C PHE A 6 13.21 -5.95 25.25
N LEU A 7 12.64 -6.90 25.99
CA LEU A 7 11.46 -7.65 25.58
C LEU A 7 10.22 -6.75 25.44
N LEU A 8 10.05 -5.79 26.35
CA LEU A 8 8.97 -4.82 26.30
C LEU A 8 9.07 -3.90 25.08
N CYS A 9 10.29 -3.46 24.75
CA CYS A 9 10.55 -2.63 23.57
C CYS A 9 10.20 -3.37 22.27
N PHE A 10 10.56 -4.66 22.19
CA PHE A 10 10.27 -5.50 21.02
C PHE A 10 8.75 -5.69 20.79
N LEU A 11 7.98 -5.89 21.88
CA LEU A 11 6.53 -6.05 21.81
C LEU A 11 5.82 -4.79 21.27
N ILE A 12 6.28 -3.60 21.67
CA ILE A 12 5.69 -2.33 21.23
C ILE A 12 5.93 -2.12 19.72
N ILE A 13 7.11 -2.45 19.21
CA ILE A 13 7.46 -2.28 17.79
C ILE A 13 6.58 -3.17 16.90
N SER A 14 6.27 -4.39 17.33
CA SER A 14 5.40 -5.31 16.59
C SER A 14 3.95 -4.83 16.49
N PHE A 15 3.46 -4.10 17.50
CA PHE A 15 2.10 -3.53 17.47
C PHE A 15 1.99 -2.27 16.59
N VAL A 16 3.08 -1.49 16.48
CA VAL A 16 3.10 -0.25 15.70
C VAL A 16 3.43 -0.50 14.22
N GLY A 17 4.14 -1.58 13.91
CA GLY A 17 4.55 -1.95 12.56
C GLY A 17 3.44 -2.56 11.70
N GLN A 18 2.42 -1.78 11.35
CA GLN A 18 1.44 -2.18 10.34
C GLN A 18 1.86 -1.64 8.96
N SER A 19 2.38 -2.49 8.07
CA SER A 19 2.54 -2.10 6.67
C SER A 19 1.15 -1.92 6.05
N GLN A 20 0.78 -0.67 5.76
CA GLN A 20 -0.50 -0.32 5.16
C GLN A 20 -0.53 -0.53 3.65
N VAL A 21 0.61 -0.90 3.05
CA VAL A 21 0.74 -1.11 1.61
C VAL A 21 0.95 -2.60 1.33
N LEU A 22 0.07 -3.16 0.51
CA LEU A 22 0.26 -4.46 -0.14
C LEU A 22 0.83 -4.19 -1.53
N ASP A 23 2.05 -4.65 -1.75
CA ASP A 23 2.77 -4.60 -3.01
C ASP A 23 2.92 -6.04 -3.53
N THR A 24 2.27 -6.36 -4.64
CA THR A 24 2.12 -7.75 -5.08
C THR A 24 1.88 -7.90 -6.57
N LEU A 25 2.05 -9.12 -7.08
CA LEU A 25 1.65 -9.50 -8.43
C LEU A 25 0.34 -10.28 -8.37
N ILE A 26 -0.63 -9.90 -9.20
CA ILE A 26 -1.93 -10.58 -9.32
C ILE A 26 -2.04 -11.17 -10.72
N ASP A 27 -2.46 -12.44 -10.80
CA ASP A 27 -2.80 -13.07 -12.07
C ASP A 27 -4.18 -12.57 -12.54
N VAL A 28 -4.20 -11.96 -13.72
CA VAL A 28 -5.40 -11.50 -14.40
C VAL A 28 -5.39 -12.09 -15.81
N GLY A 29 -6.10 -13.22 -15.98
CA GLY A 29 -6.22 -13.88 -17.27
C GLY A 29 -4.88 -14.40 -17.82
N GLY A 30 -3.96 -14.84 -16.95
CA GLY A 30 -2.64 -15.32 -17.33
C GLY A 30 -1.56 -14.22 -17.43
N HIS A 31 -1.92 -12.96 -17.19
CA HIS A 31 -0.98 -11.86 -17.07
C HIS A 31 -0.70 -11.56 -15.59
N ARG A 32 0.57 -11.45 -15.22
CA ARG A 32 0.96 -11.02 -13.86
C ARG A 32 1.09 -9.51 -13.82
N LEU A 33 0.08 -8.85 -13.29
CA LEU A 33 0.05 -7.39 -13.15
C LEU A 33 0.57 -7.00 -11.77
N HIS A 34 1.37 -5.94 -11.71
CA HIS A 34 1.88 -5.39 -10.45
C HIS A 34 0.83 -4.47 -9.83
N PHE A 35 0.42 -4.76 -8.60
CA PHE A 35 -0.55 -4.01 -7.83
C PHE A 35 0.10 -3.40 -6.60
N ASN A 36 -0.23 -2.13 -6.34
CA ASN A 36 0.12 -1.45 -5.10
C ASN A 36 -1.16 -0.94 -4.43
N ILE A 37 -1.51 -1.52 -3.29
CA ILE A 37 -2.77 -1.33 -2.58
C ILE A 37 -2.47 -0.71 -1.22
N THR A 38 -2.82 0.56 -1.03
CA THR A 38 -2.83 1.18 0.29
C THR A 38 -4.18 0.94 0.95
N LYS A 39 -4.20 0.24 2.09
CA LYS A 39 -5.42 -0.05 2.84
C LYS A 39 -6.03 1.22 3.44
N GLY A 40 -7.34 1.29 3.40
CA GLY A 40 -8.17 2.33 3.99
C GLY A 40 -9.63 1.89 4.07
N GLU A 41 -10.52 2.79 4.48
CA GLU A 41 -11.95 2.49 4.69
C GLU A 41 -12.84 3.15 3.62
N GLY A 42 -14.04 2.62 3.39
CA GLY A 42 -14.99 3.15 2.40
C GLY A 42 -14.76 2.67 0.96
N VAL A 43 -15.16 3.50 -0.02
CA VAL A 43 -15.14 3.14 -1.46
C VAL A 43 -13.73 3.26 -2.03
N PRO A 44 -13.14 2.19 -2.56
CA PRO A 44 -11.77 2.22 -3.09
C PRO A 44 -11.65 3.09 -4.35
N ILE A 45 -10.49 3.71 -4.52
CA ILE A 45 -10.11 4.44 -5.73
C ILE A 45 -9.06 3.63 -6.50
N LEU A 46 -9.39 3.29 -7.75
CA LEU A 46 -8.49 2.63 -8.69
C LEU A 46 -7.87 3.67 -9.63
N PHE A 47 -6.54 3.68 -9.71
CA PHE A 47 -5.77 4.53 -10.61
C PHE A 47 -5.23 3.69 -11.76
N GLU A 48 -5.54 4.10 -12.98
CA GLU A 48 -5.06 3.48 -14.22
C GLU A 48 -4.18 4.48 -14.98
N SER A 49 -2.97 4.04 -15.33
CA SER A 49 -2.01 4.88 -16.06
C SER A 49 -2.21 4.77 -17.57
N GLY A 50 -1.85 5.84 -18.27
CA GLY A 50 -1.84 5.91 -19.74
C GLY A 50 -0.82 4.97 -20.40
N GLY A 51 -0.74 5.01 -21.73
CA GLY A 51 0.26 4.24 -22.49
C GLY A 51 1.69 4.73 -22.21
N GLY A 52 2.60 3.81 -21.88
CA GLY A 52 4.01 4.12 -21.61
C GLY A 52 4.34 4.45 -20.15
N ASP A 53 3.34 4.54 -19.28
CA ASP A 53 3.50 4.84 -17.85
C ASP A 53 3.15 3.65 -16.95
N ASN A 54 3.42 3.80 -15.65
CA ASN A 54 3.08 2.86 -14.59
C ASN A 54 2.43 3.60 -13.41
N GLY A 55 2.10 2.89 -12.33
CA GLY A 55 1.40 3.43 -11.16
C GLY A 55 2.14 4.53 -10.41
N SER A 56 3.45 4.71 -10.65
CA SER A 56 4.27 5.70 -9.94
C SER A 56 3.89 7.15 -10.25
N ILE A 57 3.28 7.43 -11.41
CA ILE A 57 2.81 8.77 -11.78
C ILE A 57 1.78 9.33 -10.80
N TRP A 58 1.12 8.45 -10.04
CA TRP A 58 0.08 8.81 -9.08
C TRP A 58 0.60 9.03 -7.66
N ASN A 59 1.90 8.85 -7.38
CA ASN A 59 2.44 8.84 -6.01
C ASN A 59 2.10 10.11 -5.21
N ASP A 60 2.26 11.29 -5.80
CA ASP A 60 1.99 12.56 -5.13
C ASP A 60 0.50 12.73 -4.82
N LEU A 61 -0.37 12.42 -5.79
CA LEU A 61 -1.82 12.48 -5.61
C LEU A 61 -2.28 11.46 -4.55
N ARG A 62 -1.74 10.24 -4.59
CA ARG A 62 -2.08 9.18 -3.64
C ARG A 62 -1.68 9.55 -2.22
N LYS A 63 -0.52 10.18 -2.03
CA LYS A 63 -0.11 10.68 -0.71
C LYS A 63 -1.12 11.69 -0.17
N ASN A 64 -1.52 12.66 -0.98
CA ASN A 64 -2.50 13.68 -0.57
C ASN A 64 -3.88 13.06 -0.27
N LEU A 65 -4.34 12.11 -1.08
CA LEU A 65 -5.63 11.44 -0.87
C LEU A 65 -5.64 10.53 0.35
N LYS A 66 -4.53 9.85 0.61
CA LYS A 66 -4.35 9.05 1.83
C LYS A 66 -4.51 9.92 3.07
N ASP A 67 -3.85 11.08 3.08
CA ASP A 67 -3.86 11.99 4.23
C ASP A 67 -5.21 12.72 4.40
N SER A 68 -5.97 12.91 3.31
CA SER A 68 -7.25 13.64 3.33
C SER A 68 -8.50 12.79 3.49
N ILE A 69 -8.55 11.57 2.93
CA ILE A 69 -9.78 10.76 2.83
C ILE A 69 -9.60 9.41 3.52
N GLY A 70 -8.38 8.87 3.57
CA GLY A 70 -8.10 7.60 4.24
C GLY A 70 -8.76 6.37 3.60
N THR A 71 -9.20 6.47 2.34
CA THR A 71 -9.80 5.35 1.62
C THR A 71 -8.76 4.43 0.98
N THR A 72 -9.19 3.24 0.54
CA THR A 72 -8.30 2.28 -0.13
C THR A 72 -7.87 2.83 -1.49
N LEU A 73 -6.56 2.92 -1.73
CA LEU A 73 -5.97 3.43 -2.97
C LEU A 73 -5.25 2.30 -3.70
N ILE A 74 -5.58 2.08 -4.97
CA ILE A 74 -5.08 0.96 -5.77
C ILE A 74 -4.44 1.49 -7.05
N THR A 75 -3.17 1.19 -7.30
CA THR A 75 -2.57 1.30 -8.64
C THR A 75 -2.30 -0.09 -9.20
N TYR A 76 -2.34 -0.22 -10.52
CA TYR A 76 -1.81 -1.41 -11.19
C TYR A 76 -1.03 -1.04 -12.44
N ASP A 77 -0.02 -1.85 -12.75
CA ASP A 77 0.78 -1.73 -13.96
C ASP A 77 0.29 -2.76 -14.99
N ARG A 78 0.00 -2.28 -16.20
CA ARG A 78 -0.41 -3.15 -17.32
C ARG A 78 0.78 -3.99 -17.80
N ALA A 79 0.47 -5.21 -18.27
CA ALA A 79 1.44 -6.11 -18.90
C ALA A 79 1.89 -5.63 -20.29
#